data_AF-V4PNG3-F1
#
_entry.id   AF-V4PNG3-F1
#
_cell.length_a   1.000
_cell.length_b   1.000
_cell.length_c   1.000
_cell.angle_alpha   90.00
_cell.angle_beta   90.00
_cell.angle_gamma   90.00
#
_symmetry.space_group_name_H-M   'P 1'
#
loop_
_entity.id
_entity.type
_entity.pdbx_description
1 polymer ?
#
loop_
_entity_poly.entity_id
_entity_poly.type
_entity_poly.pdbx_seq_one_letter_code
_entity_poly.pdbx_strand_id
1 'polypeptide(L)' 'MTTAKPSVDPIDPKLVRKLADILKETELTEIEVEQGDLKIRVARQLTAAPVSNYAVAPQAYAPAPAAPVAAPAA' A
#
# COMPACT_ATOMS: atom_id res chain seq x y z
N MET A 1 24.48 32.01 31.56
CA MET A 1 23.77 30.73 31.35
C MET A 1 23.25 30.69 29.93
N THR A 2 23.30 29.51 29.32
CA THR A 2 23.42 29.27 27.88
C THR A 2 22.27 29.86 27.04
N THR A 3 22.60 30.59 25.99
CA THR A 3 21.66 30.97 24.93
C THR A 3 21.41 29.75 24.05
N ALA A 4 20.27 29.08 24.23
CA ALA A 4 19.85 28.00 23.36
C ALA A 4 19.59 28.55 21.95
N LYS A 5 20.44 28.16 21.01
CA LYS A 5 20.34 28.46 19.58
C LYS A 5 19.00 27.89 19.07
N PRO A 6 18.10 28.68 18.45
CA PRO A 6 16.89 28.12 17.88
C PRO A 6 17.32 27.20 16.75
N SER A 7 17.18 25.90 16.96
CA SER A 7 17.43 24.91 15.92
C SER A 7 16.29 25.08 14.94
N VAL A 8 16.59 25.65 13.77
CA VAL A 8 15.68 25.58 12.63
C VAL A 8 15.69 24.13 12.22
N ASP A 9 14.69 23.38 12.68
CA ASP A 9 14.45 22.05 12.15
C ASP A 9 14.32 22.18 10.63
N PRO A 10 14.98 21.31 9.84
CA PRO A 10 14.94 21.37 8.37
C PRO A 10 13.52 21.19 7.82
N ILE A 11 12.58 20.83 8.68
CA ILE A 11 11.16 20.64 8.40
C ILE A 11 10.39 21.60 9.29
N ASP A 12 9.69 22.56 8.71
CA ASP A 12 8.84 23.49 9.46
C ASP A 12 7.55 22.76 9.91
N PRO A 13 7.32 22.58 11.22
CA PRO A 13 6.12 21.91 11.73
C PRO A 13 4.83 22.69 11.40
N LYS A 14 4.89 24.01 11.20
CA LYS A 14 3.73 24.81 10.79
C LYS A 14 3.32 24.49 9.35
N LEU A 15 4.31 24.29 8.47
CA LEU A 15 4.06 23.90 7.09
C LEU A 15 3.39 22.53 7.02
N VAL A 16 3.94 21.54 7.72
CA VAL A 16 3.37 20.18 7.79
C VAL A 16 1.92 20.22 8.31
N ARG A 17 1.65 21.04 9.33
CA ARG A 17 0.30 21.18 9.89
C ARG A 17 -0.68 21.78 8.89
N LYS A 18 -0.27 22.84 8.18
CA LYS A 18 -1.09 23.45 7.13
C LYS A 18 -1.39 22.46 5.99
N LEU A 19 -0.39 21.67 5.57
CA LEU A 19 -0.57 20.63 4.56
C LEU A 19 -1.54 19.54 5.05
N ALA A 20 -1.45 19.14 6.31
CA ALA A 20 -2.37 18.18 6.92
C ALA A 20 -3.81 18.72 7.00
N ASP A 21 -3.99 20.00 7.35
CA ASP A 21 -5.31 20.65 7.36
C ASP A 21 -5.91 20.68 5.95
N ILE A 22 -5.13 21.08 4.93
CA ILE A 22 -5.57 21.04 3.52
C ILE A 22 -5.93 19.62 3.09
N LEU A 23 -5.07 18.63 3.38
CA LEU A 23 -5.33 17.22 3.04
C LEU A 23 -6.64 16.72 3.68
N LYS A 24 -6.94 17.20 4.89
CA LYS A 24 -8.18 16.87 5.60
C LYS A 24 -9.39 17.55 4.96
N GLU A 25 -9.32 18.85 4.68
CA GLU A 25 -10.42 19.64 4.10
C GLU A 25 -10.76 19.25 2.66
N THR A 26 -9.75 18.84 1.88
CA THR A 26 -9.90 18.45 0.47
C THR A 26 -10.21 16.96 0.28
N GLU A 27 -10.26 16.20 1.37
CA GLU A 27 -10.42 14.74 1.36
C GLU A 27 -9.41 13.98 0.50
N LEU A 28 -8.27 14.60 0.20
CA LEU A 28 -7.18 13.94 -0.50
C LEU A 28 -6.56 12.83 0.36
N THR A 29 -6.00 11.84 -0.33
CA THR A 29 -5.26 10.75 0.31
C THR A 29 -3.80 11.12 0.53
N GLU A 30 -3.26 12.06 -0.25
CA GLU A 30 -1.87 12.47 -0.22
C GLU A 30 -1.63 13.86 -0.83
N ILE A 31 -0.64 14.60 -0.29
CA ILE A 31 -0.13 15.86 -0.83
C ILE A 31 1.41 15.83 -0.77
N GLU A 32 2.05 16.22 -1.87
CA GLU A 32 3.51 16.34 -1.98
C GLU A 32 3.88 17.75 -2.41
N VAL A 33 4.88 18.34 -1.74
CA VAL A 33 5.44 19.66 -2.09
C VAL A 33 6.96 19.58 -2.16
N GLU A 34 7.52 20.20 -3.18
CA GLU A 34 8.97 20.30 -3.41
C GLU A 34 9.38 21.77 -3.38
N GLN A 35 10.44 22.08 -2.62
CA GLN A 35 10.99 23.42 -2.50
C GLN A 35 12.52 23.34 -2.57
N GLY A 36 13.07 23.52 -3.78
CA GLY A 36 14.49 23.28 -4.04
C GLY A 36 14.83 21.81 -3.79
N ASP A 37 15.74 21.55 -2.85
CA ASP A 37 16.16 20.21 -2.46
C ASP A 37 15.27 19.56 -1.38
N LEU A 38 14.28 20.29 -0.83
CA LEU A 38 13.39 19.79 0.21
C LEU A 38 12.10 19.21 -0.39
N LYS A 39 11.81 17.95 -0.10
CA LYS A 39 10.58 17.25 -0.50
C LYS A 39 9.80 16.82 0.74
N ILE A 40 8.55 17.26 0.85
CA ILE A 40 7.65 16.93 1.96
C ILE A 40 6.43 16.20 1.39
N ARG A 41 6.18 14.99 1.88
CA ARG A 41 5.02 14.15 1.52
C ARG A 41 4.17 13.89 2.74
N VAL A 42 2.90 14.29 2.69
CA VAL A 42 1.91 14.06 3.75
C VAL A 42 0.85 13.13 3.19
N ALA A 43 0.68 11.96 3.81
CA ALA A 43 -0.28 10.95 3.37
C ALA A 43 -1.22 10.56 4.51
N ARG A 44 -2.48 10.29 4.18
CA ARG A 44 -3.46 9.73 5.10
C ARG A 44 -3.25 8.22 5.17
N GLN A 45 -3.06 7.70 6.39
CA GLN A 45 -3.10 6.27 6.62
C GLN A 45 -4.54 5.78 6.42
N LEU A 46 -4.85 5.25 5.24
CA LEU A 46 -6.07 4.51 5.00
C LEU A 46 -5.80 3.07 5.42
N THR A 47 -6.29 2.69 6.60
CA THR A 47 -6.34 1.28 6.98
C THR A 47 -7.39 0.62 6.10
N ALA A 48 -6.98 0.15 4.92
CA ALA A 48 -7.81 -0.70 4.09
C ALA A 48 -8.19 -1.92 4.94
N ALA A 49 -9.49 -2.19 5.05
CA ALA A 49 -9.96 -3.44 5.64
C ALA A 49 -9.21 -4.58 4.94
N PRO A 50 -8.75 -5.61 5.68
CA PRO A 50 -8.08 -6.74 5.06
C PRO A 50 -9.00 -7.29 3.98
N VAL A 51 -8.58 -7.12 2.72
CA VAL A 51 -9.20 -7.80 1.59
C VAL A 51 -8.96 -9.28 1.85
N SER A 52 -10.00 -9.94 2.34
CA SER A 52 -10.06 -11.40 2.42
C SER A 52 -9.94 -11.92 0.99
N ASN A 53 -8.72 -12.21 0.55
CA ASN A 53 -8.47 -12.99 -0.64
C ASN A 53 -9.13 -14.35 -0.39
N TYR A 54 -10.33 -14.53 -0.92
CA TYR A 54 -10.93 -15.85 -1.04
C TYR A 54 -10.01 -16.66 -1.95
N ALA A 55 -9.23 -17.53 -1.33
CA ALA A 55 -8.43 -18.52 -2.03
C ALA A 55 -9.39 -19.38 -2.87
N VAL A 56 -9.24 -19.32 -4.19
CA VAL A 56 -9.95 -20.20 -5.11
C VAL A 56 -9.47 -21.63 -4.80
N ALA A 57 -10.38 -22.46 -4.30
CA ALA A 57 -10.08 -23.85 -4.00
C ALA A 57 -9.62 -24.57 -5.29
N PRO A 58 -8.51 -25.33 -5.27
CA PRO A 58 -8.06 -26.06 -6.45
C PRO A 58 -9.14 -27.08 -6.84
N GLN A 59 -9.67 -26.95 -8.06
CA GLN A 59 -10.55 -27.96 -8.63
C GLN A 59 -9.74 -29.22 -8.89
N ALA A 60 -10.06 -30.29 -8.16
CA ALA A 60 -9.49 -31.60 -8.38
C ALA A 60 -9.98 -32.15 -9.73
N TYR A 61 -9.07 -32.27 -10.69
CA TYR A 61 -9.32 -33.02 -11.93
C TYR A 61 -9.43 -34.51 -11.58
N ALA A 62 -10.60 -35.08 -11.85
CA ALA A 62 -10.83 -36.52 -11.74
C ALA A 62 -10.10 -37.24 -12.89
N PRO A 63 -9.41 -38.37 -12.63
CA PRO A 63 -8.75 -39.12 -13.68
C PRO A 63 -9.79 -39.80 -14.59
N ALA A 64 -9.58 -39.69 -15.90
CA ALA A 64 -10.38 -40.38 -16.91
C ALA A 64 -10.11 -41.91 -16.87
N PRO A 65 -11.14 -42.76 -16.94
CA PRO A 65 -10.95 -44.21 -16.94
C PRO A 65 -10.26 -44.68 -18.23
N ALA A 66 -9.22 -45.51 -18.06
CA ALA A 66 -8.50 -46.14 -19.16
C ALA A 66 -9.33 -47.26 -19.80
N ALA A 67 -9.39 -47.27 -21.13
CA ALA A 67 -10.04 -48.32 -21.91
C ALA A 67 -9.21 -49.62 -21.90
N PRO A 68 -9.85 -50.80 -21.86
CA PRO A 68 -9.14 -52.07 -21.88
C PRO A 68 -8.55 -52.35 -23.27
N VAL A 69 -7.26 -52.69 -23.30
CA VAL A 69 -6.56 -53.19 -24.49
C VAL A 69 -6.88 -54.67 -24.64
N ALA A 70 -7.55 -55.04 -25.73
CA ALA A 70 -7.75 -56.43 -26.10
C ALA A 70 -6.44 -57.05 -26.59
N ALA A 71 -6.03 -58.16 -25.97
CA ALA A 71 -4.87 -58.94 -26.37
C ALA A 71 -5.16 -59.72 -27.67
N PRO A 72 -4.18 -59.92 -28.56
CA PRO A 72 -4.37 -60.73 -29.76
C PRO A 72 -4.40 -62.22 -29.39
N ALA A 73 -5.41 -62.92 -29.89
CA ALA A 73 -5.50 -64.38 -29.81
C ALA A 73 -4.64 -65.03 -30.91
N ALA A 74 -3.94 -66.10 -30.52
CA ALA A 74 -3.24 -67.04 -31.39
C ALA A 74 -4.20 -68.01 -32.08
#